data_AF-A0A3D1PCH9-F1
#
_entry.id   AF-A0A3D1PCH9-F1
#
_cell.length_a   1.000
_cell.length_b   1.000
_cell.length_c   1.000
_cell.angle_alpha   90.00
_cell.angle_beta   90.00
_cell.angle_gamma   90.00
#
_symmetry.space_group_name_H-M   'P 1'
#
loop_
_entity.id
_entity.type
_entity.pdbx_description
1 polymer ?
#
loop_
_entity_poly.entity_id
_entity_poly.type
_entity_poly.pdbx_seq_one_letter_code
_entity_poly.pdbx_strand_id
1 'polypeptide(L)'
;MVTSEASKPLTVPKEFLAPPGDFNPTLLIFLAAFTMLVLSNCGYWLWEWPHWCCFSTNVIAIHMAGTVIHDACHCSAHRNRTINSILGHCSAMMLAFSYPVFTRVHLQHHAHVNDPENDPDHYVSTGGPLWLIHARFLYHELFFFQRRLWRKHELWQWFVSRLIVGTIFYVSIVYHFLGYILNFWFIPTAVVGLALGLFFDYLPHRPFKERDRWKNA
;
A
#
# COMPACT_ATOMS: atom_id res chain seq x y z
N MET A 1 -25.11 33.58 -24.82
CA MET A 1 -25.12 32.36 -23.98
C MET A 1 -23.97 31.49 -24.44
N VAL A 2 -22.85 31.49 -23.73
CA VAL A 2 -21.75 30.55 -24.00
C VAL A 2 -22.02 29.35 -23.12
N THR A 3 -22.48 28.26 -23.73
CA THR A 3 -22.55 26.96 -23.08
C THR A 3 -21.11 26.51 -22.82
N SER A 4 -20.69 26.61 -21.55
CA SER A 4 -19.50 25.90 -21.06
C SER A 4 -19.79 24.41 -21.19
N GLU A 5 -19.31 23.79 -22.27
CA GLU A 5 -19.21 22.35 -22.34
C GLU A 5 -18.23 21.92 -21.25
N ALA A 6 -18.76 21.37 -20.16
CA ALA A 6 -17.93 20.67 -19.18
C ALA A 6 -17.16 19.58 -19.94
N SER A 7 -15.86 19.81 -20.16
CA SER A 7 -15.01 18.82 -20.80
C SER A 7 -15.06 17.56 -19.94
N LYS A 8 -15.60 16.48 -20.49
CA LYS A 8 -15.55 15.15 -19.86
C LYS A 8 -14.12 14.91 -19.36
N PRO A 9 -13.92 14.42 -18.13
CA PRO A 9 -12.57 14.06 -17.69
C PRO A 9 -12.04 13.03 -18.69
N LEU A 10 -10.93 13.36 -19.35
CA LEU A 10 -10.22 12.45 -20.23
C LEU A 10 -9.87 11.21 -19.40
N THR A 11 -10.63 10.12 -19.60
CA THR A 11 -10.32 8.85 -18.98
C THR A 11 -8.93 8.43 -19.43
N VAL A 12 -8.09 7.96 -18.49
CA VAL A 12 -6.74 7.51 -18.82
C VAL A 12 -6.80 6.49 -19.96
N PRO A 13 -6.00 6.66 -21.03
CA PRO A 13 -5.98 5.69 -22.12
C PRO A 13 -5.69 4.30 -21.55
N LYS A 14 -6.50 3.32 -21.94
CA LYS A 14 -6.44 1.97 -21.35
C LYS A 14 -5.08 1.32 -21.54
N GLU A 15 -4.33 1.67 -22.57
CA GLU A 15 -2.97 1.18 -22.80
C GLU A 15 -1.98 1.51 -21.68
N PHE A 16 -2.13 2.65 -21.00
CA PHE A 16 -1.25 3.04 -19.88
C PHE A 16 -1.65 2.40 -18.54
N LEU A 17 -2.83 1.78 -18.47
CA LEU A 17 -3.34 1.06 -17.30
C LEU A 17 -3.49 -0.44 -17.57
N ALA A 18 -3.13 -0.90 -18.77
CA ALA A 18 -3.33 -2.27 -19.17
C ALA A 18 -2.36 -3.16 -18.39
N PRO A 19 -2.83 -4.30 -17.85
CA PRO A 19 -1.93 -5.27 -17.27
C PRO A 19 -0.94 -5.77 -18.33
N PRO A 20 0.29 -6.11 -17.91
CA PRO A 20 1.40 -6.39 -18.81
C PRO A 20 1.13 -7.59 -19.74
N GLY A 21 2.02 -7.74 -20.72
CA GLY A 21 2.08 -8.76 -21.76
C GLY A 21 2.12 -10.21 -21.27
N ASP A 22 2.77 -11.07 -22.05
CA ASP A 22 3.12 -12.42 -21.59
C ASP A 22 4.24 -12.37 -20.53
N PHE A 23 5.12 -11.36 -20.62
CA PHE A 23 6.07 -11.03 -19.57
C PHE A 23 5.42 -10.07 -18.56
N ASN A 24 5.40 -10.46 -17.28
CA ASN A 24 4.78 -9.67 -16.20
C ASN A 24 5.81 -9.29 -15.12
N PRO A 25 6.38 -8.07 -15.19
CA PRO A 25 7.34 -7.57 -14.19
C PRO A 25 6.75 -7.51 -12.77
N THR A 26 5.50 -7.07 -12.62
CA THR A 26 4.84 -6.94 -11.31
C THR A 26 4.71 -8.30 -10.62
N LEU A 27 4.40 -9.35 -11.37
CA LEU A 27 4.38 -10.72 -10.84
C LEU A 27 5.78 -11.19 -10.41
N LEU A 28 6.83 -10.87 -11.17
CA LEU A 28 8.21 -11.21 -10.80
C LEU A 28 8.65 -10.47 -9.53
N ILE A 29 8.32 -9.18 -9.41
CA ILE A 29 8.56 -8.38 -8.20
C ILE A 29 7.85 -9.01 -7.01
N PHE A 30 6.59 -9.43 -7.15
CA PHE A 30 5.86 -10.11 -6.10
C PHE A 30 6.51 -11.42 -5.67
N LEU A 31 6.87 -12.29 -6.63
CA LEU A 31 7.50 -13.57 -6.34
C LEU A 31 8.86 -13.39 -5.66
N ALA A 32 9.64 -12.40 -6.09
CA ALA A 32 10.89 -12.04 -5.45
C ALA A 32 10.67 -11.55 -4.01
N ALA A 33 9.75 -10.60 -3.79
CA ALA A 33 9.42 -10.09 -2.45
C ALA A 33 8.93 -11.21 -1.52
N PHE A 34 8.01 -12.05 -1.99
CA PHE A 34 7.50 -13.18 -1.22
C PHE A 34 8.62 -14.17 -0.87
N THR A 35 9.45 -14.53 -1.85
CA THR A 35 10.59 -15.44 -1.64
C THR A 35 11.60 -14.87 -0.66
N MET A 36 11.92 -13.57 -0.76
CA MET A 36 12.80 -12.88 0.17
C MET A 36 12.27 -12.91 1.60
N LEU A 37 10.97 -12.68 1.80
CA LEU A 37 10.36 -12.79 3.12
C LEU A 37 10.42 -14.23 3.66
N VAL A 38 10.08 -15.23 2.84
CA VAL A 38 10.18 -16.65 3.25
C VAL A 38 11.62 -17.01 3.64
N LEU A 39 12.60 -16.65 2.80
CA LEU A 39 14.01 -16.91 3.06
C LEU A 39 14.52 -16.18 4.29
N SER A 40 14.09 -14.94 4.53
CA SER A 40 14.44 -14.18 5.74
C SER A 40 13.84 -14.81 7.00
N ASN A 41 12.61 -15.32 6.94
CA ASN A 41 12.00 -16.06 8.05
C ASN A 41 12.76 -17.36 8.33
N CYS A 42 13.06 -18.16 7.30
CA CYS A 42 13.91 -19.36 7.46
C CYS A 42 15.33 -19.00 7.93
N GLY A 43 15.88 -17.91 7.41
CA GLY A 43 17.17 -17.35 7.81
C GLY A 43 17.23 -17.07 9.30
N TYR A 44 16.22 -16.39 9.82
CA TYR A 44 16.13 -16.09 11.25
C TYR A 44 15.93 -17.34 12.11
N TRP A 45 14.97 -18.20 11.75
CA TRP A 45 14.53 -19.30 12.64
C TRP A 45 15.31 -20.61 12.49
N LEU A 46 15.88 -20.88 11.30
CA LEU A 46 16.48 -22.18 10.97
C LEU A 46 17.97 -22.10 10.66
N TRP A 47 18.45 -20.96 10.15
CA TRP A 47 19.81 -20.83 9.62
C TRP A 47 20.67 -19.80 10.33
N GLU A 48 20.17 -19.22 11.43
CA GLU A 48 20.90 -18.27 12.27
C GLU A 48 21.51 -17.10 11.48
N TRP A 49 20.79 -16.60 10.47
CA TRP A 49 21.23 -15.43 9.71
C TRP A 49 21.42 -14.23 10.64
N PRO A 50 22.46 -13.39 10.40
CA PRO A 50 22.63 -12.16 11.15
C PRO A 50 21.37 -11.29 11.10
N HIS A 51 20.93 -10.76 12.25
CA HIS A 51 19.69 -10.00 12.35
C HIS A 51 19.60 -8.82 11.36
N TRP A 52 20.71 -8.11 11.12
CA TRP A 52 20.73 -7.01 10.15
C TRP A 52 20.41 -7.48 8.73
N CYS A 53 20.80 -8.70 8.36
CA CYS A 53 20.53 -9.27 7.04
C CYS A 53 19.04 -9.58 6.86
N CYS A 54 18.40 -10.19 7.86
CA CYS A 54 16.95 -10.43 7.87
C CYS A 54 16.17 -9.12 7.84
N PHE A 55 16.59 -8.14 8.65
CA PHE A 55 15.98 -6.81 8.68
C PHE A 55 16.05 -6.12 7.32
N SER A 56 17.23 -6.02 6.72
CA SER A 56 17.42 -5.37 5.41
C SER A 56 16.65 -6.09 4.30
N THR A 57 16.64 -7.42 4.31
CA THR A 57 15.89 -8.23 3.35
C THR A 57 14.39 -7.97 3.47
N ASN A 58 13.87 -7.87 4.69
CA ASN A 58 12.45 -7.57 4.92
C ASN A 58 12.08 -6.15 4.50
N VAL A 59 12.93 -5.15 4.77
CA VAL A 59 12.72 -3.78 4.29
C VAL A 59 12.63 -3.75 2.75
N ILE A 60 13.56 -4.39 2.05
CA ILE A 60 13.55 -4.43 0.58
C ILE A 60 12.30 -5.14 0.05
N ALA A 61 11.99 -6.32 0.60
CA ALA A 61 10.84 -7.10 0.16
C ALA A 61 9.50 -6.37 0.40
N ILE A 62 9.34 -5.72 1.56
CA ILE A 62 8.14 -4.94 1.88
C ILE A 62 8.06 -3.69 1.00
N HIS A 63 9.19 -3.04 0.69
CA HIS A 63 9.22 -1.93 -0.28
C HIS A 63 8.76 -2.38 -1.68
N MET A 64 9.25 -3.53 -2.15
CA MET A 64 8.82 -4.13 -3.43
C MET A 64 7.32 -4.45 -3.44
N ALA A 65 6.77 -4.91 -2.31
CA ALA A 65 5.33 -5.14 -2.18
C ALA A 65 4.51 -3.85 -2.36
N GLY A 66 5.08 -2.68 -2.06
CA GLY A 66 4.49 -1.35 -2.32
C GLY A 66 4.17 -1.11 -3.79
N THR A 67 5.08 -1.47 -4.70
CA THR A 67 4.82 -1.40 -6.14
C THR A 67 3.71 -2.37 -6.56
N VAL A 68 3.72 -3.59 -6.02
CA VAL A 68 2.74 -4.61 -6.40
C VAL A 68 1.33 -4.25 -5.93
N ILE A 69 1.17 -3.75 -4.70
CA ILE A 69 -0.15 -3.34 -4.19
C ILE A 69 -0.69 -2.13 -4.98
N HIS A 70 0.18 -1.19 -5.35
CA HIS A 70 -0.15 -0.05 -6.20
C HIS A 70 -0.71 -0.52 -7.55
N ASP A 71 0.02 -1.35 -8.28
CA ASP A 71 -0.44 -1.85 -9.58
C ASP A 71 -1.72 -2.70 -9.44
N ALA A 72 -1.82 -3.50 -8.37
CA ALA A 72 -2.98 -4.33 -8.14
C ALA A 72 -4.25 -3.49 -7.95
N CYS A 73 -4.17 -2.38 -7.21
CA CYS A 73 -5.33 -1.55 -6.94
C CYS A 73 -5.87 -0.83 -8.20
N HIS A 74 -5.01 -0.59 -9.19
CA HIS A 74 -5.36 -0.12 -10.53
C HIS A 74 -5.84 -1.23 -11.48
N CYS A 75 -5.89 -2.49 -11.01
CA CYS A 75 -6.16 -3.68 -11.82
C CYS A 75 -5.13 -3.91 -12.93
N SER A 76 -3.90 -3.42 -12.76
CA SER A 76 -2.81 -3.53 -13.73
C SER A 76 -1.73 -4.56 -13.33
N ALA A 77 -1.75 -5.11 -12.12
CA ALA A 77 -0.75 -6.10 -11.71
C ALA A 77 -0.85 -7.43 -12.49
N HIS A 78 -2.05 -7.83 -12.92
CA HIS A 78 -2.23 -9.06 -13.71
C HIS A 78 -3.51 -9.05 -14.57
N ARG A 79 -3.46 -9.65 -15.77
CA ARG A 79 -4.61 -9.77 -16.70
C ARG A 79 -5.80 -10.51 -16.11
N ASN A 80 -5.52 -11.63 -15.45
CA ASN A 80 -6.51 -12.37 -14.66
C ASN A 80 -6.84 -11.60 -13.37
N ARG A 81 -8.10 -11.17 -13.24
CA ARG A 81 -8.58 -10.37 -12.10
C ARG A 81 -8.45 -11.07 -10.75
N THR A 82 -8.60 -12.38 -10.72
CA THR A 82 -8.44 -13.17 -9.48
C THR A 82 -6.99 -13.14 -9.02
N ILE A 83 -6.04 -13.37 -9.95
CA ILE A 83 -4.61 -13.29 -9.65
C ILE A 83 -4.23 -11.88 -9.20
N ASN A 84 -4.70 -10.84 -9.91
CA ASN A 84 -4.49 -9.45 -9.50
C ASN A 84 -4.97 -9.19 -8.06
N SER A 85 -6.17 -9.67 -7.71
CA SER A 85 -6.70 -9.52 -6.36
C SER A 85 -5.86 -10.26 -5.32
N ILE A 86 -5.36 -11.46 -5.63
CA ILE A 86 -4.46 -12.23 -4.74
C ILE A 86 -3.17 -11.44 -4.51
N LEU A 87 -2.54 -10.94 -5.58
CA LEU A 87 -1.33 -10.12 -5.48
C LEU A 87 -1.58 -8.89 -4.59
N GLY A 88 -2.70 -8.20 -4.79
CA GLY A 88 -3.09 -7.05 -3.98
C GLY A 88 -3.26 -7.38 -2.49
N HIS A 89 -4.01 -8.45 -2.16
CA HIS A 89 -4.22 -8.88 -0.77
C HIS A 89 -2.93 -9.34 -0.08
N CYS A 90 -2.10 -10.12 -0.79
CA CYS A 90 -0.84 -10.60 -0.24
C CYS A 90 0.14 -9.45 0.00
N SER A 91 0.29 -8.53 -0.96
CA SER A 91 1.15 -7.35 -0.80
C SER A 91 0.64 -6.41 0.30
N ALA A 92 -0.67 -6.21 0.41
CA ALA A 92 -1.25 -5.46 1.52
C ALA A 92 -0.94 -6.10 2.88
N MET A 93 -1.02 -7.44 2.98
CA MET A 93 -0.65 -8.15 4.20
C MET A 93 0.83 -7.96 4.54
N MET A 94 1.73 -8.02 3.56
CA MET A 94 3.17 -7.75 3.78
C MET A 94 3.41 -6.35 4.37
N LEU A 95 2.65 -5.35 3.91
CA LEU A 95 2.68 -3.96 4.38
C LEU A 95 1.83 -3.71 5.65
N ALA A 96 1.23 -4.74 6.24
CA ALA A 96 0.26 -4.64 7.33
C ALA A 96 -0.97 -3.74 7.01
N PHE A 97 -1.25 -3.49 5.72
CA PHE A 97 -2.41 -2.77 5.22
C PHE A 97 -3.57 -3.71 4.86
N SER A 98 -4.72 -3.10 4.59
CA SER A 98 -5.89 -3.77 4.05
C SER A 98 -6.06 -3.40 2.58
N TYR A 99 -6.01 -4.38 1.69
CA TYR A 99 -6.09 -4.13 0.24
C TYR A 99 -7.35 -3.35 -0.19
N PRO A 100 -8.56 -3.64 0.33
CA PRO A 100 -9.74 -2.83 0.05
C PRO A 100 -9.61 -1.38 0.49
N VAL A 101 -9.07 -1.14 1.70
CA VAL A 101 -8.88 0.22 2.21
C VAL A 101 -7.92 0.95 1.29
N PHE A 102 -6.73 0.39 1.08
CA PHE A 102 -5.70 0.95 0.20
C PHE A 102 -6.27 1.29 -1.18
N THR A 103 -6.96 0.35 -1.82
CA THR A 103 -7.56 0.56 -3.15
C THR A 103 -8.53 1.73 -3.15
N ARG A 104 -9.40 1.84 -2.15
CA ARG A 104 -10.40 2.92 -2.09
C ARG A 104 -9.78 4.27 -1.81
N VAL A 105 -8.82 4.36 -0.88
CA VAL A 105 -8.19 5.64 -0.53
C VAL A 105 -7.27 6.12 -1.64
N HIS A 106 -6.50 5.23 -2.25
CA HIS A 106 -5.57 5.56 -3.32
C HIS A 106 -6.30 6.04 -4.59
N LEU A 107 -7.45 5.43 -4.91
CA LEU A 107 -8.30 5.93 -6.00
C LEU A 107 -8.97 7.27 -5.66
N GLN A 108 -9.22 7.58 -4.38
CA GLN A 108 -9.67 8.92 -3.97
C GLN A 108 -8.56 9.95 -4.11
N HIS A 109 -7.33 9.60 -3.75
CA HIS A 109 -6.15 10.42 -3.97
C HIS A 109 -6.02 10.81 -5.44
N HIS A 110 -5.95 9.85 -6.37
CA HIS A 110 -5.86 10.15 -7.80
C HIS A 110 -7.06 10.94 -8.36
N ALA A 111 -8.24 10.82 -7.75
CA ALA A 111 -9.43 11.57 -8.17
C ALA A 111 -9.43 13.01 -7.66
N HIS A 112 -8.78 13.28 -6.53
CA HIS A 112 -8.85 14.56 -5.81
C HIS A 112 -7.48 15.09 -5.39
N VAL A 113 -6.43 14.78 -6.16
CA VAL A 113 -5.02 15.12 -5.84
C VAL A 113 -4.87 16.51 -5.22
N ASN A 114 -4.19 16.56 -4.07
CA ASN A 114 -3.91 17.77 -3.31
C ASN A 114 -5.14 18.54 -2.79
N ASP A 115 -6.35 17.96 -2.88
CA ASP A 115 -7.55 18.54 -2.28
C ASP A 115 -7.55 18.37 -0.75
N PRO A 116 -7.61 19.45 0.04
CA PRO A 116 -7.47 19.37 1.50
C PRO A 116 -8.52 18.50 2.22
N GLU A 117 -9.68 18.28 1.60
CA GLU A 117 -10.78 17.54 2.23
C GLU A 117 -10.98 16.15 1.64
N ASN A 118 -10.78 16.01 0.32
CA ASN A 118 -11.14 14.80 -0.42
C ASN A 118 -9.93 13.94 -0.81
N ASP A 119 -8.70 14.46 -0.65
CA ASP A 119 -7.48 13.68 -0.77
C ASP A 119 -7.03 13.16 0.61
N PRO A 120 -7.11 11.82 0.85
CA PRO A 120 -6.62 11.26 2.11
C PRO A 120 -5.12 11.50 2.32
N ASP A 121 -4.34 11.60 1.25
CA ASP A 121 -2.88 11.73 1.31
C ASP A 121 -2.47 13.18 1.60
N HIS A 122 -3.35 14.15 1.37
CA HIS A 122 -3.13 15.53 1.81
C HIS A 122 -2.96 15.61 3.33
N TYR A 123 -3.79 14.89 4.10
CA TYR A 123 -3.62 14.81 5.57
C TYR A 123 -2.36 14.03 5.94
N VAL A 124 -2.10 12.90 5.27
CA VAL A 124 -0.88 12.11 5.50
C VAL A 124 0.36 12.95 5.30
N SER A 125 0.38 13.86 4.33
CA SER A 125 1.51 14.74 4.06
C SER A 125 1.58 15.97 4.97
N THR A 126 0.45 16.59 5.32
CA THR A 126 0.42 17.92 5.98
C THR A 126 0.04 17.91 7.46
N GLY A 127 -0.64 16.87 7.95
CA GLY A 127 -1.25 16.82 9.29
C GLY A 127 -0.32 16.69 10.50
N GLY A 128 1.00 16.85 10.36
CA GLY A 128 1.95 16.71 11.46
C GLY A 128 3.42 16.58 11.05
N PRO A 129 4.30 16.24 12.01
CA PRO A 129 5.72 16.08 11.75
C PRO A 129 6.03 14.97 10.73
N LEU A 130 6.98 15.22 9.83
CA LEU A 130 7.30 14.31 8.73
C LEU A 130 7.82 12.94 9.19
N TRP A 131 8.56 12.88 10.30
CA TRP A 131 9.05 11.59 10.84
C TRP A 131 7.93 10.68 11.37
N LEU A 132 6.71 11.21 11.57
CA LEU A 132 5.51 10.44 11.94
C LEU A 132 4.59 10.16 10.74
N ILE A 133 5.02 10.41 9.51
CA ILE A 133 4.20 10.17 8.31
C ILE A 133 3.72 8.72 8.20
N HIS A 134 4.57 7.76 8.55
CA HIS A 134 4.23 6.34 8.53
C HIS A 134 3.04 6.01 9.45
N ALA A 135 2.95 6.64 10.62
CA ALA A 135 1.83 6.46 11.54
C ALA A 135 0.56 7.15 11.03
N ARG A 136 0.69 8.24 10.26
CA ARG A 136 -0.44 8.95 9.67
C ARG A 136 -1.16 8.13 8.59
N PHE A 137 -0.54 7.10 7.99
CA PHE A 137 -1.26 6.16 7.12
C PHE A 137 -2.42 5.45 7.81
N LEU A 138 -2.47 5.38 9.14
CA LEU A 138 -3.65 4.88 9.87
C LEU A 138 -4.90 5.74 9.59
N TYR A 139 -4.74 7.00 9.20
CA TYR A 139 -5.83 7.87 8.74
C TYR A 139 -6.57 7.29 7.54
N HIS A 140 -5.92 6.50 6.68
CA HIS A 140 -6.58 5.87 5.53
C HIS A 140 -7.75 4.98 5.94
N GLU A 141 -7.62 4.21 7.03
CA GLU A 141 -8.75 3.43 7.55
C GLU A 141 -9.86 4.34 8.06
N LEU A 142 -9.52 5.39 8.81
CA LEU A 142 -10.49 6.37 9.29
C LEU A 142 -11.25 7.02 8.14
N PHE A 143 -10.54 7.49 7.12
CA PHE A 143 -11.11 8.11 5.92
C PHE A 143 -12.02 7.14 5.15
N PHE A 144 -11.59 5.89 4.99
CA PHE A 144 -12.37 4.83 4.36
C PHE A 144 -13.74 4.62 5.03
N PHE A 145 -13.77 4.61 6.37
CA PHE A 145 -15.01 4.47 7.12
C PHE A 145 -15.85 5.76 7.13
N GLN A 146 -15.21 6.92 7.37
CA GLN A 146 -15.87 8.23 7.38
C GLN A 146 -16.59 8.53 6.06
N ARG A 147 -15.93 8.25 4.93
CA ARG A 147 -16.46 8.48 3.58
C ARG A 147 -17.29 7.30 3.04
N ARG A 148 -17.44 6.23 3.81
CA ARG A 148 -18.18 5.01 3.45
C ARG A 148 -17.79 4.44 2.08
N LEU A 149 -16.49 4.29 1.85
CA LEU A 149 -15.96 3.96 0.52
C LEU A 149 -16.11 2.48 0.12
N TRP A 150 -16.45 1.60 1.07
CA TRP A 150 -16.53 0.16 0.84
C TRP A 150 -17.59 -0.20 -0.21
N ARG A 151 -17.33 -1.27 -0.96
CA ARG A 151 -18.29 -1.88 -1.87
C ARG A 151 -18.35 -3.39 -1.68
N LYS A 152 -19.52 -3.99 -1.93
CA LYS A 152 -19.73 -5.44 -1.90
C LYS A 152 -19.17 -6.06 -0.60
N HIS A 153 -18.21 -6.98 -0.69
CA HIS A 153 -17.64 -7.72 0.43
C HIS A 153 -16.35 -7.10 1.01
N GLU A 154 -16.02 -5.85 0.65
CA GLU A 154 -14.78 -5.20 1.08
C GLU A 154 -14.68 -5.01 2.59
N LEU A 155 -15.81 -4.79 3.29
CA LEU A 155 -15.81 -4.77 4.75
C LEU A 155 -15.42 -6.12 5.35
N TRP A 156 -15.90 -7.22 4.76
CA TRP A 156 -15.52 -8.56 5.18
C TRP A 156 -14.04 -8.85 4.91
N GLN A 157 -13.54 -8.44 3.75
CA GLN A 157 -12.11 -8.55 3.42
C GLN A 157 -11.24 -7.73 4.38
N TRP A 158 -11.65 -6.51 4.73
CA TRP A 158 -10.98 -5.71 5.74
C TRP A 158 -11.00 -6.40 7.10
N PHE A 159 -12.17 -6.87 7.55
CA PHE A 159 -12.31 -7.55 8.83
C PHE A 159 -11.41 -8.78 8.92
N VAL A 160 -11.41 -9.64 7.89
CA VAL A 160 -10.54 -10.82 7.83
C VAL A 160 -9.06 -10.41 7.83
N SER A 161 -8.67 -9.37 7.09
CA SER A 161 -7.30 -8.85 7.12
C SER A 161 -6.88 -8.40 8.52
N ARG A 162 -7.72 -7.60 9.21
CA ARG A 162 -7.45 -7.14 10.57
C ARG A 162 -7.44 -8.29 11.58
N LEU A 163 -8.33 -9.28 11.41
CA LEU A 163 -8.37 -10.48 12.24
C LEU A 163 -7.09 -11.29 12.10
N ILE A 164 -6.56 -11.47 10.89
CA ILE A 164 -5.28 -12.16 10.66
C ILE A 164 -4.15 -11.42 11.36
N VAL A 165 -4.03 -10.09 11.16
CA VAL A 165 -2.99 -9.28 11.83
C VAL A 165 -3.12 -9.39 13.34
N GLY A 166 -4.33 -9.20 13.90
CA GLY A 166 -4.58 -9.33 15.33
C GLY A 166 -4.27 -10.73 15.88
N THR A 167 -4.55 -11.77 15.10
CA THR A 167 -4.21 -13.15 15.45
C THR A 167 -2.70 -13.37 15.48
N ILE A 168 -1.95 -12.83 14.51
CA ILE A 168 -0.48 -12.91 14.51
C ILE A 168 0.09 -12.26 15.77
N PHE A 169 -0.40 -11.07 16.14
CA PHE A 169 0.03 -10.41 17.38
C PHE A 169 -0.35 -11.22 18.62
N TYR A 170 -1.60 -11.70 18.71
CA TYR A 170 -2.06 -12.53 19.82
C TYR A 170 -1.19 -13.79 19.99
N VAL A 171 -0.98 -14.55 18.92
CA VAL A 171 -0.13 -15.74 18.92
C VAL A 171 1.31 -15.39 19.30
N SER A 172 1.86 -14.29 18.77
CA SER A 172 3.23 -13.87 19.11
C SER A 172 3.43 -13.51 20.58
N ILE A 173 2.39 -13.00 21.24
CA ILE A 173 2.39 -12.72 22.68
C ILE A 173 2.34 -14.04 23.46
N VAL A 174 1.39 -14.92 23.12
CA VAL A 174 1.17 -16.21 23.81
C VAL A 174 2.39 -17.12 23.74
N TYR A 175 3.07 -17.15 22.58
CA TYR A 175 4.24 -17.99 22.34
C TYR A 175 5.58 -17.22 22.44
N HIS A 176 5.57 -16.01 23.02
CA HIS A 176 6.77 -15.24 23.38
C HIS A 176 7.72 -14.88 22.23
N PHE A 177 7.22 -14.74 21.00
CA PHE A 177 7.99 -14.28 19.82
C PHE A 177 7.59 -12.88 19.32
N LEU A 178 6.86 -12.10 20.12
CA LEU A 178 6.47 -10.71 19.78
C LEU A 178 7.66 -9.86 19.31
N GLY A 179 8.83 -10.02 19.94
CA GLY A 179 10.05 -9.32 19.55
C GLY A 179 10.41 -9.53 18.07
N TYR A 180 10.19 -10.73 17.54
CA TYR A 180 10.40 -11.02 16.12
C TYR A 180 9.43 -10.24 15.23
N ILE A 181 8.13 -10.29 15.56
CA ILE A 181 7.08 -9.57 14.81
C ILE A 181 7.36 -8.06 14.77
N LEU A 182 7.74 -7.47 15.91
CA LEU A 182 8.06 -6.04 15.97
C LEU A 182 9.31 -5.71 15.16
N ASN A 183 10.41 -6.44 15.34
CA ASN A 183 11.69 -6.09 14.71
C ASN A 183 11.79 -6.45 13.22
N PHE A 184 11.11 -7.52 12.78
CA PHE A 184 11.28 -8.05 11.42
C PHE A 184 10.02 -7.92 10.55
N TRP A 185 8.91 -7.42 11.07
CA TRP A 185 7.75 -7.07 10.24
C TRP A 185 7.30 -5.62 10.47
N PHE A 186 7.01 -5.25 11.72
CA PHE A 186 6.42 -3.94 12.00
C PHE A 186 7.39 -2.76 11.82
N ILE A 187 8.62 -2.85 12.35
CA ILE A 187 9.65 -1.82 12.16
C ILE A 187 10.06 -1.70 10.68
N PRO A 188 10.34 -2.78 9.93
CA PRO A 188 10.57 -2.70 8.49
C PRO A 188 9.42 -2.03 7.74
N THR A 189 8.17 -2.36 8.08
CA THR A 189 6.99 -1.70 7.52
C THR A 189 6.97 -0.20 7.84
N ALA A 190 7.33 0.20 9.07
CA ALA A 190 7.41 1.62 9.44
C ALA A 190 8.52 2.36 8.67
N VAL A 191 9.68 1.73 8.46
CA VAL A 191 10.76 2.28 7.62
C VAL A 191 10.31 2.47 6.18
N VAL A 192 9.64 1.47 5.61
CA VAL A 192 9.07 1.55 4.26
C VAL A 192 7.98 2.62 4.19
N GLY A 193 7.09 2.68 5.17
CA GLY A 193 6.05 3.71 5.24
C GLY A 193 6.65 5.12 5.34
N LEU A 194 7.72 5.31 6.10
CA LEU A 194 8.42 6.59 6.17
C LEU A 194 9.01 6.97 4.80
N ALA A 195 9.66 6.03 4.12
CA ALA A 195 10.21 6.27 2.79
C ALA A 195 9.10 6.57 1.77
N LEU A 196 8.04 5.78 1.72
CA LEU A 196 6.91 5.98 0.80
C LEU A 196 6.23 7.33 1.06
N GLY A 197 5.87 7.64 2.30
CA GLY A 197 5.23 8.91 2.63
C GLY A 197 6.11 10.13 2.31
N LEU A 198 7.42 10.05 2.49
CA LEU A 198 8.31 11.16 2.16
C LEU A 198 8.49 11.33 0.65
N PHE A 199 8.80 10.26 -0.07
CA PHE A 199 9.22 10.31 -1.47
C PHE A 199 8.07 10.23 -2.48
N PHE A 200 6.91 9.70 -2.09
CA PHE A 200 5.74 9.59 -2.95
C PHE A 200 4.64 10.56 -2.54
N ASP A 201 4.29 10.66 -1.25
CA ASP A 201 3.14 11.49 -0.84
C ASP A 201 3.52 12.96 -0.57
N TYR A 202 4.71 13.21 -0.02
CA TYR A 202 5.10 14.55 0.42
C TYR A 202 5.91 15.33 -0.61
N LEU A 203 7.07 14.80 -1.04
CA LEU A 203 8.01 15.52 -1.89
C LEU A 203 7.45 15.87 -3.28
N PRO A 204 6.82 14.93 -4.03
CA PRO A 204 6.25 15.22 -5.35
C PRO A 204 5.10 16.23 -5.30
N HIS A 205 4.41 16.28 -4.16
CA HIS A 205 3.20 17.08 -4.00
C HIS A 205 3.47 18.51 -3.57
N ARG A 206 4.62 18.81 -2.95
CA ARG A 206 4.97 20.18 -2.51
C ARG A 206 4.93 21.16 -3.70
N PRO A 207 4.24 22.33 -3.58
CA PRO A 207 3.65 22.94 -2.39
C PRO A 207 2.15 22.68 -2.19
N PHE A 208 1.63 21.55 -2.68
CA PHE A 208 0.23 21.07 -2.59
C PHE A 208 -0.78 21.98 -3.31
N LYS A 209 -0.35 22.57 -4.44
CA LYS A 209 -1.18 23.50 -5.23
C LYS A 209 -1.72 22.88 -6.52
N GLU A 210 -0.90 22.06 -7.18
CA GLU A 210 -1.27 21.46 -8.46
C GLU A 210 -2.24 20.31 -8.23
N ARG A 211 -3.46 20.45 -8.73
CA ARG A 211 -4.53 19.44 -8.63
C ARG A 211 -4.76 18.69 -9.94
N ASP A 212 -3.90 18.94 -10.92
CA ASP A 212 -3.93 18.21 -12.18
C ASP A 212 -3.50 16.77 -11.95
N ARG A 213 -4.40 15.85 -12.30
CA ARG A 213 -4.22 14.41 -12.19
C ARG A 213 -2.98 13.89 -12.93
N TRP A 214 -2.42 14.63 -13.89
CA TRP A 214 -1.32 14.13 -14.73
C TRP A 214 0.06 14.57 -14.28
N LYS A 215 0.14 15.54 -13.36
CA LYS A 215 1.42 16.07 -12.89
C LYS A 215 1.83 15.48 -11.55
N ASN A 216 0.87 15.31 -10.66
CA ASN A 216 1.10 15.00 -9.24
C ASN A 216 0.16 13.90 -8.73
N ALA A 217 -0.42 13.06 -9.59
CA ALA A 217 -1.20 11.89 -9.14
C ALA A 217 -0.35 10.64 -9.16
#